data_AF-A0A8J8JJG5-F1
#
_entry.id   AF-A0A8J8JJG5-F1
#
_cell.length_a   1.000
_cell.length_b   1.000
_cell.length_c   1.000
_cell.angle_alpha   90.00
_cell.angle_beta   90.00
_cell.angle_gamma   90.00
#
_symmetry.space_group_name_H-M   'P 1'
#
loop_
_entity.id
_entity.type
_entity.pdbx_description
1 polymer ?
#
loop_
_entity_poly.entity_id
_entity_poly.type
_entity_poly.pdbx_seq_one_letter_code
_entity_poly.pdbx_strand_id
1 'polypeptide(L)'
;MHLIVHHWDTDGITSAALLVRALCLEDFTNMTAPIGEFRFDERIWKAIGQAKKLYVMDFNVPGEVERVNVETLFIDHHTQPRIRNPKVKQINPLLDGKYYPSASLVVSEYFGLWNTWSALGVIGDIGERAFEIPRVNELLDREGLSREEALRLVELMDSNYIAVDREAVEDAVAVLLSQETKELLEYEPWVKRADEIRRTIEEALSSVTERNGFAIVEFESPFNIISKVARRLVWEMGFRGAVVVNKNFHGKAQLYFRVSKEEAERINMAEVIERLRILGTNAGGKREVLGCVCERKKVDEAFKIVEEYLG
;
A
#
# COMPACT_ATOMS: atom_id res chain seq x y z
N MET A 1 -5.21 26.81 7.12
CA MET A 1 -4.61 25.51 6.84
C MET A 1 -5.66 24.41 6.92
N HIS A 2 -5.91 23.80 5.77
CA HIS A 2 -6.58 22.50 5.64
C HIS A 2 -5.57 21.38 5.88
N LEU A 3 -5.96 20.33 6.58
CA LEU A 3 -5.11 19.14 6.77
C LEU A 3 -5.67 17.98 5.96
N ILE A 4 -4.83 17.34 5.16
CA ILE A 4 -5.15 16.11 4.44
C ILE A 4 -4.32 14.98 5.06
N VAL A 5 -4.97 13.90 5.50
CA VAL A 5 -4.28 12.67 5.91
C VAL A 5 -4.63 11.61 4.88
N HIS A 6 -3.64 10.98 4.27
CA HIS A 6 -3.88 10.00 3.21
C HIS A 6 -3.04 8.74 3.36
N HIS A 7 -3.52 7.65 2.74
CA HIS A 7 -2.74 6.43 2.60
C HIS A 7 -1.52 6.66 1.70
N TRP A 8 -0.52 5.79 1.85
CA TRP A 8 0.82 6.05 1.35
C TRP A 8 1.09 5.52 -0.06
N ASP A 9 0.17 4.77 -0.63
CA ASP A 9 0.27 4.25 -1.98
C ASP A 9 -0.31 5.20 -3.03
N THR A 10 -0.30 4.74 -4.28
CA THR A 10 -0.82 5.49 -5.42
C THR A 10 -2.28 5.93 -5.24
N ASP A 11 -3.16 5.10 -4.67
CA ASP A 11 -4.57 5.47 -4.51
C ASP A 11 -4.75 6.60 -3.48
N GLY A 12 -4.06 6.51 -2.34
CA GLY A 12 -4.05 7.58 -1.35
C GLY A 12 -3.45 8.90 -1.87
N ILE A 13 -2.31 8.84 -2.57
CA ILE A 13 -1.65 10.03 -3.14
C ILE A 13 -2.55 10.69 -4.21
N THR A 14 -3.10 9.91 -5.14
CA THR A 14 -4.00 10.44 -6.19
C THR A 14 -5.31 10.97 -5.61
N SER A 15 -5.88 10.31 -4.60
CA SER A 15 -7.07 10.79 -3.88
C SER A 15 -6.85 12.15 -3.21
N ALA A 16 -5.69 12.34 -2.57
CA ALA A 16 -5.30 13.62 -2.00
C ALA A 16 -5.13 14.71 -3.06
N ALA A 17 -4.45 14.41 -4.18
CA ALA A 17 -4.27 15.36 -5.28
C ALA A 17 -5.61 15.73 -5.96
N LEU A 18 -6.49 14.75 -6.18
CA LEU A 18 -7.84 14.95 -6.71
C LEU A 18 -8.66 15.87 -5.81
N LEU A 19 -8.62 15.66 -4.48
CA LEU A 19 -9.27 16.54 -3.51
C LEU A 19 -8.77 17.97 -3.60
N VAL A 20 -7.45 18.18 -3.63
CA VAL A 20 -6.85 19.53 -3.74
C VAL A 20 -7.33 20.23 -5.00
N ARG A 21 -7.32 19.52 -6.14
CA ARG A 21 -7.78 20.05 -7.43
C ARG A 21 -9.28 20.34 -7.42
N ALA A 22 -10.10 19.45 -6.87
CA ALA A 22 -11.56 19.59 -6.83
C ALA A 22 -12.03 20.78 -5.98
N LEU A 23 -11.31 21.07 -4.90
CA LEU A 23 -11.64 22.13 -3.95
C LEU A 23 -10.83 23.42 -4.18
N CYS A 24 -9.93 23.45 -5.16
CA CYS A 24 -8.98 24.54 -5.40
C CYS A 24 -8.26 24.97 -4.11
N LEU A 25 -7.74 24.00 -3.33
CA LEU A 25 -7.11 24.29 -2.04
C LEU A 25 -5.75 24.96 -2.23
N GLU A 26 -5.62 26.21 -1.81
CA GLU A 26 -4.34 26.95 -1.83
C GLU A 26 -3.55 26.80 -0.52
N ASP A 27 -4.22 26.73 0.63
CA ASP A 27 -3.60 26.63 1.98
C ASP A 27 -3.90 25.27 2.61
N PHE A 28 -3.09 24.26 2.24
CA PHE A 28 -3.17 22.91 2.79
C PHE A 28 -1.81 22.37 3.22
N THR A 29 -1.86 21.38 4.10
CA THR A 29 -0.76 20.47 4.40
C THR A 29 -1.30 19.06 4.25
N ASN A 30 -0.54 18.18 3.60
CA ASN A 30 -0.86 16.76 3.56
C ASN A 30 0.14 15.96 4.40
N MET A 31 -0.35 14.87 4.96
CA MET A 31 0.41 13.97 5.81
C MET A 31 0.00 12.53 5.53
N THR A 32 0.91 11.59 5.71
CA THR A 32 0.61 10.15 5.75
C THR A 32 0.98 9.58 7.12
N ALA A 33 0.45 8.43 7.51
CA ALA A 33 0.84 7.75 8.75
C ALA A 33 2.22 7.09 8.63
N PRO A 34 2.84 6.62 9.73
CA PRO A 34 3.98 5.73 9.62
C PRO A 34 3.66 4.56 8.66
N ILE A 35 4.52 4.32 7.68
CA ILE A 35 4.26 3.33 6.63
C ILE A 35 4.04 1.95 7.24
N GLY A 36 2.91 1.33 6.93
CA GLY A 36 2.50 0.03 7.49
C GLY A 36 1.71 0.12 8.80
N GLU A 37 1.43 1.31 9.32
CA GLU A 37 0.61 1.52 10.52
C GLU A 37 -0.72 2.21 10.20
N PHE A 38 -1.84 1.57 10.55
CA PHE A 38 -3.19 2.13 10.38
C PHE A 38 -3.62 2.92 11.62
N ARG A 39 -2.89 4.01 11.93
CA ARG A 39 -3.20 4.91 13.04
C ARG A 39 -2.70 6.33 12.79
N PHE A 40 -3.22 7.29 13.57
CA PHE A 40 -2.66 8.63 13.63
C PHE A 40 -1.55 8.68 14.69
N ASP A 41 -0.35 9.11 14.27
CA ASP A 41 0.77 9.34 15.16
C ASP A 41 0.72 10.76 15.77
N GLU A 42 1.69 11.07 16.64
CA GLU A 42 1.74 12.37 17.33
C GLU A 42 1.84 13.55 16.37
N ARG A 43 2.52 13.37 15.22
CA ARG A 43 2.67 14.40 14.19
C ARG A 43 1.31 14.76 13.60
N ILE A 44 0.54 13.74 13.22
CA ILE A 44 -0.81 13.91 12.70
C ILE A 44 -1.74 14.51 13.76
N TRP A 45 -1.73 14.00 14.99
CA TRP A 45 -2.58 14.53 16.07
C TRP A 45 -2.31 15.99 16.37
N LYS A 46 -1.04 16.40 16.39
CA LYS A 46 -0.65 17.81 16.55
C LYS A 46 -1.18 18.68 15.42
N ALA A 47 -1.07 18.23 14.18
CA ALA A 47 -1.58 18.96 13.02
C ALA A 47 -3.11 19.07 13.03
N ILE A 48 -3.82 18.01 13.43
CA ILE A 48 -5.28 18.02 13.60
C ILE A 48 -5.70 19.10 14.60
N GLY A 49 -4.97 19.27 15.70
CA GLY A 49 -5.25 20.30 16.72
C GLY A 49 -5.12 21.74 16.21
N GLN A 50 -4.47 21.96 15.06
CA GLN A 50 -4.25 23.27 14.44
C GLN A 50 -5.07 23.46 13.15
N ALA A 51 -5.67 22.39 12.63
CA ALA A 51 -6.38 22.40 11.35
C ALA A 51 -7.74 23.09 11.46
N LYS A 52 -8.11 23.85 10.41
CA LYS A 52 -9.48 24.38 10.28
C LYS A 52 -10.48 23.29 9.88
N LYS A 53 -10.03 22.35 9.05
CA LYS A 53 -10.79 21.23 8.52
C LYS A 53 -9.84 20.09 8.21
N LEU A 54 -10.27 18.86 8.50
CA LEU A 54 -9.54 17.64 8.22
C LEU A 54 -10.17 16.93 7.02
N TYR A 55 -9.32 16.37 6.17
CA TYR A 55 -9.67 15.47 5.10
C TYR A 55 -8.91 14.17 5.32
N VAL A 56 -9.60 13.04 5.28
CA VAL A 56 -8.96 11.71 5.36
C VAL A 56 -9.29 10.97 4.08
N MET A 57 -8.25 10.60 3.32
CA MET A 57 -8.37 10.03 1.97
C MET A 57 -7.75 8.64 1.94
N ASP A 58 -8.54 7.63 1.54
CA ASP A 58 -8.10 6.25 1.34
C ASP A 58 -7.47 5.58 2.58
N PHE A 59 -7.69 6.13 3.76
CA PHE A 59 -7.02 5.65 4.97
C PHE A 59 -8.02 5.08 5.95
N ASN A 60 -8.09 3.74 6.00
CA ASN A 60 -9.05 2.99 6.81
C ASN A 60 -8.73 3.06 8.31
N VAL A 61 -8.98 4.23 8.91
CA VAL A 61 -8.76 4.52 10.34
C VAL A 61 -10.02 5.09 11.02
N PRO A 62 -11.20 4.44 10.88
CA PRO A 62 -12.45 4.94 11.44
C PRO A 62 -12.34 5.18 12.96
N GLY A 63 -11.63 4.31 13.70
CA GLY A 63 -11.44 4.46 15.14
C GLY A 63 -10.64 5.70 15.56
N GLU A 64 -9.69 6.15 14.72
CA GLU A 64 -8.99 7.40 14.98
C GLU A 64 -9.88 8.60 14.68
N VAL A 65 -10.64 8.52 13.60
CA VAL A 65 -11.52 9.60 13.13
C VAL A 65 -12.73 9.80 14.06
N GLU A 66 -13.17 8.78 14.78
CA GLU A 66 -14.15 8.93 15.86
C GLU A 66 -13.70 9.93 16.94
N ARG A 67 -12.38 10.09 17.14
CA ARG A 67 -11.80 10.90 18.23
C ARG A 67 -11.51 12.35 17.82
N VAL A 68 -11.66 12.71 16.55
CA VAL A 68 -11.30 14.05 16.05
C VAL A 68 -12.32 15.09 16.52
N ASN A 69 -11.85 16.31 16.79
CA ASN A 69 -12.69 17.42 17.27
C ASN A 69 -12.87 18.54 16.23
N VAL A 70 -12.46 18.31 14.99
CA VAL A 70 -12.52 19.25 13.86
C VAL A 70 -13.49 18.71 12.80
N GLU A 71 -14.12 19.60 12.03
CA GLU A 71 -14.93 19.19 10.88
C GLU A 71 -14.07 18.33 9.96
N THR A 72 -14.58 17.14 9.61
CA THR A 72 -13.81 16.14 8.87
C THR A 72 -14.62 15.59 7.70
N LEU A 73 -14.00 15.53 6.53
CA LEU A 73 -14.49 14.75 5.40
C LEU A 73 -13.62 13.50 5.26
N PHE A 74 -14.22 12.33 5.44
CA PHE A 74 -13.56 11.03 5.39
C PHE A 74 -14.04 10.30 4.14
N ILE A 75 -13.16 10.05 3.16
CA ILE A 75 -13.49 9.35 1.92
C ILE A 75 -12.62 8.09 1.83
N ASP A 76 -13.26 6.94 1.69
CA ASP A 76 -12.60 5.64 1.67
C ASP A 76 -13.49 4.61 0.93
N HIS A 77 -12.91 3.49 0.51
CA HIS A 77 -13.57 2.37 -0.15
C HIS A 77 -13.43 1.04 0.60
N HIS A 78 -12.67 1.00 1.71
CA HIS A 78 -12.46 -0.21 2.51
C HIS A 78 -13.66 -0.61 3.36
N THR A 79 -13.73 -1.90 3.74
CA THR A 79 -14.73 -2.38 4.71
C THR A 79 -14.45 -1.80 6.09
N GLN A 80 -15.44 -1.08 6.64
CA GLN A 80 -15.30 -0.39 7.92
C GLN A 80 -16.68 -0.12 8.56
N PRO A 81 -16.74 0.10 9.89
CA PRO A 81 -17.96 0.55 10.54
C PRO A 81 -18.35 1.98 10.13
N ARG A 82 -19.64 2.31 10.31
CA ARG A 82 -20.12 3.68 10.18
C ARG A 82 -19.62 4.53 11.36
N ILE A 83 -19.02 5.67 11.05
CA ILE A 83 -18.50 6.63 12.03
C ILE A 83 -19.66 7.36 12.70
N ARG A 84 -19.63 7.46 14.04
CA ARG A 84 -20.68 8.05 14.88
C ARG A 84 -20.42 9.52 15.22
N ASN A 85 -19.17 9.95 15.17
CA ASN A 85 -18.79 11.34 15.43
C ASN A 85 -19.54 12.31 14.48
N PRO A 86 -20.37 13.23 15.00
CA PRO A 86 -21.20 14.11 14.18
C PRO A 86 -20.40 15.16 13.39
N LYS A 87 -19.12 15.36 13.70
CA LYS A 87 -18.22 16.25 12.95
C LYS A 87 -17.64 15.60 11.70
N VAL A 88 -17.88 14.30 11.51
CA VAL A 88 -17.30 13.52 10.42
C VAL A 88 -18.37 13.23 9.39
N LYS A 89 -18.16 13.73 8.17
CA LYS A 89 -18.90 13.29 6.98
C LYS A 89 -18.14 12.12 6.36
N GLN A 90 -18.66 10.91 6.55
CA GLN A 90 -18.11 9.68 5.97
C GLN A 90 -18.73 9.41 4.59
N ILE A 91 -17.89 9.32 3.57
CA ILE A 91 -18.24 8.90 2.21
C ILE A 91 -17.55 7.56 1.95
N ASN A 92 -18.32 6.50 1.98
CA ASN A 92 -17.83 5.17 1.65
C ASN A 92 -18.97 4.35 1.00
N PRO A 93 -18.85 4.02 -0.29
CA PRO A 93 -19.88 3.27 -1.02
C PRO A 93 -20.22 1.89 -0.44
N LEU A 94 -19.27 1.22 0.23
CA LEU A 94 -19.51 -0.09 0.85
C LEU A 94 -20.53 -0.02 1.99
N LEU A 95 -20.70 1.13 2.65
CA LEU A 95 -21.73 1.32 3.67
C LEU A 95 -23.15 1.20 3.10
N ASP A 96 -23.30 1.44 1.80
CA ASP A 96 -24.55 1.31 1.05
C ASP A 96 -24.54 0.06 0.15
N GLY A 97 -23.60 -0.87 0.38
CA GLY A 97 -23.50 -2.13 -0.36
C GLY A 97 -22.93 -2.02 -1.77
N LYS A 98 -22.31 -0.89 -2.13
CA LYS A 98 -21.71 -0.66 -3.45
C LYS A 98 -20.20 -0.87 -3.41
N TYR A 99 -19.70 -1.73 -4.29
CA TYR A 99 -18.26 -1.94 -4.45
C TYR A 99 -17.63 -0.86 -5.33
N TYR A 100 -16.50 -0.32 -4.87
CA TYR A 100 -15.62 0.58 -5.65
C TYR A 100 -14.20 0.03 -5.61
N PRO A 101 -13.50 -0.02 -6.75
CA PRO A 101 -12.19 -0.63 -6.83
C PRO A 101 -11.08 0.19 -6.17
N SER A 102 -11.30 1.49 -5.94
CA SER A 102 -10.36 2.41 -5.29
C SER A 102 -11.07 3.62 -4.70
N ALA A 103 -10.45 4.29 -3.73
CA ALA A 103 -10.92 5.54 -3.16
C ALA A 103 -10.80 6.72 -4.13
N SER A 104 -9.81 6.73 -5.04
CA SER A 104 -9.69 7.77 -6.07
C SER A 104 -10.95 7.89 -6.94
N LEU A 105 -11.60 6.76 -7.30
CA LEU A 105 -12.89 6.82 -8.01
C LEU A 105 -14.01 7.37 -7.13
N VAL A 106 -14.00 7.09 -5.83
CA VAL A 106 -14.99 7.65 -4.89
C VAL A 106 -14.82 9.17 -4.80
N VAL A 107 -13.58 9.67 -4.70
CA VAL A 107 -13.27 11.10 -4.71
C VAL A 107 -13.74 11.73 -6.03
N SER A 108 -13.39 11.11 -7.16
CA SER A 108 -13.77 11.59 -8.49
C SER A 108 -15.28 11.65 -8.69
N GLU A 109 -16.02 10.64 -8.25
CA GLU A 109 -17.48 10.66 -8.33
C GLU A 109 -18.09 11.71 -7.41
N TYR A 110 -17.62 11.79 -6.17
CA TYR A 110 -18.15 12.73 -5.18
C TYR A 110 -17.98 14.19 -5.61
N PHE A 111 -16.86 14.53 -6.26
CA PHE A 111 -16.59 15.88 -6.75
C PHE A 111 -16.90 16.11 -8.24
N GLY A 112 -17.28 15.07 -8.99
CA GLY A 112 -17.48 15.15 -10.43
C GLY A 112 -16.20 15.42 -11.23
N LEU A 113 -15.03 15.07 -10.69
CA LEU A 113 -13.72 15.33 -11.30
C LEU A 113 -13.08 14.01 -11.77
N TRP A 114 -13.05 13.80 -13.08
CA TRP A 114 -12.51 12.58 -13.69
C TRP A 114 -11.32 12.92 -14.57
N ASN A 115 -10.14 12.43 -14.20
CA ASN A 115 -8.89 12.56 -14.97
C ASN A 115 -8.02 11.31 -14.81
N THR A 116 -6.82 11.32 -15.39
CA THR A 116 -5.85 10.23 -15.33
C THR A 116 -5.53 9.76 -13.91
N TRP A 117 -5.54 10.63 -12.90
CA TRP A 117 -5.25 10.26 -11.51
C TRP A 117 -6.29 9.31 -10.94
N SER A 118 -7.56 9.48 -11.32
CA SER A 118 -8.62 8.51 -10.99
C SER A 118 -8.34 7.12 -11.55
N ALA A 119 -7.74 7.02 -12.74
CA ALA A 119 -7.35 5.73 -13.31
C ALA A 119 -6.12 5.14 -12.60
N LEU A 120 -5.10 5.97 -12.32
CA LEU A 120 -3.87 5.54 -11.65
C LEU A 120 -4.13 4.98 -10.25
N GLY A 121 -5.03 5.57 -9.46
CA GLY A 121 -5.39 5.03 -8.15
C GLY A 121 -6.02 3.62 -8.24
N VAL A 122 -6.90 3.38 -9.22
CA VAL A 122 -7.45 2.03 -9.49
C VAL A 122 -6.35 1.04 -9.87
N ILE A 123 -5.41 1.46 -10.72
CA ILE A 123 -4.28 0.61 -11.12
C ILE A 123 -3.37 0.32 -9.92
N GLY A 124 -3.20 1.28 -9.00
CA GLY A 124 -2.52 1.11 -7.73
C GLY A 124 -3.10 -0.01 -6.88
N ASP A 125 -4.42 -0.04 -6.71
CA ASP A 125 -5.09 -1.00 -5.83
C ASP A 125 -5.20 -2.41 -6.41
N ILE A 126 -5.63 -2.52 -7.67
CA ILE A 126 -6.00 -3.80 -8.27
C ILE A 126 -5.10 -4.24 -9.44
N GLY A 127 -4.06 -3.46 -9.76
CA GLY A 127 -3.08 -3.78 -10.79
C GLY A 127 -3.69 -3.89 -12.18
N GLU A 128 -3.23 -4.85 -12.98
CA GLU A 128 -3.69 -5.05 -14.36
C GLU A 128 -5.19 -5.29 -14.51
N ARG A 129 -5.85 -5.80 -13.46
CA ARG A 129 -7.31 -5.97 -13.47
C ARG A 129 -8.06 -4.63 -13.62
N ALA A 130 -7.41 -3.52 -13.31
CA ALA A 130 -7.95 -2.18 -13.56
C ALA A 130 -8.29 -1.96 -15.04
N PHE A 131 -7.54 -2.57 -15.96
CA PHE A 131 -7.77 -2.43 -17.40
C PHE A 131 -9.03 -3.15 -17.90
N GLU A 132 -9.68 -3.98 -17.07
CA GLU A 132 -11.00 -4.55 -17.35
C GLU A 132 -12.12 -3.51 -17.16
N ILE A 133 -11.84 -2.39 -16.48
CA ILE A 133 -12.81 -1.33 -16.20
C ILE A 133 -12.80 -0.32 -17.36
N PRO A 134 -13.89 -0.15 -18.13
CA PRO A 134 -13.90 0.71 -19.32
C PRO A 134 -13.49 2.16 -19.03
N ARG A 135 -13.92 2.70 -17.89
CA ARG A 135 -13.60 4.06 -17.47
C ARG A 135 -12.10 4.28 -17.26
N VAL A 136 -11.38 3.27 -16.76
CA VAL A 136 -9.92 3.37 -16.56
C VAL A 136 -9.24 3.60 -17.91
N ASN A 137 -9.53 2.76 -18.91
CA ASN A 137 -8.95 2.92 -20.25
C ASN A 137 -9.35 4.28 -20.89
N GLU A 138 -10.62 4.69 -20.76
CA GLU A 138 -11.08 5.99 -21.28
C GLU A 138 -10.27 7.17 -20.71
N LEU A 139 -9.96 7.13 -19.41
CA LEU A 139 -9.19 8.19 -18.75
C LEU A 139 -7.72 8.19 -19.17
N LEU A 140 -7.11 7.01 -19.35
CA LEU A 140 -5.74 6.89 -19.86
C LEU A 140 -5.64 7.39 -21.31
N ASP A 141 -6.59 7.00 -22.16
CA ASP A 141 -6.62 7.36 -23.58
C ASP A 141 -6.71 8.88 -23.79
N ARG A 142 -7.45 9.59 -22.93
CA ARG A 142 -7.58 11.06 -22.98
C ARG A 142 -6.25 11.79 -22.84
N GLU A 143 -5.30 11.21 -22.12
CA GLU A 143 -3.94 11.76 -21.99
C GLU A 143 -2.90 10.97 -22.80
N GLY A 144 -3.37 10.00 -23.59
CA GLY A 144 -2.56 9.18 -24.48
C GLY A 144 -1.55 8.32 -23.74
N LEU A 145 -1.86 7.83 -22.55
CA LEU A 145 -1.01 6.92 -21.79
C LEU A 145 -1.28 5.46 -22.17
N SER A 146 -0.23 4.70 -22.43
CA SER A 146 -0.34 3.24 -22.58
C SER A 146 -0.57 2.55 -21.24
N ARG A 147 -0.96 1.27 -21.29
CA ARG A 147 -1.11 0.44 -20.08
C ARG A 147 0.23 0.24 -19.37
N GLU A 148 1.30 0.05 -20.14
CA GLU A 148 2.66 -0.11 -19.62
C GLU A 148 3.15 1.18 -18.95
N GLU A 149 2.89 2.34 -19.56
CA GLU A 149 3.20 3.64 -18.97
C GLU A 149 2.42 3.86 -17.68
N ALA A 150 1.13 3.51 -17.65
CA ALA A 150 0.31 3.64 -16.45
C ALA A 150 0.83 2.75 -15.30
N LEU A 151 1.17 1.48 -15.58
CA LEU A 151 1.80 0.59 -14.59
C LEU A 151 3.14 1.14 -14.10
N ARG A 152 3.95 1.73 -15.01
CA ARG A 152 5.21 2.38 -14.63
C ARG A 152 4.98 3.59 -13.74
N LEU A 153 3.98 4.42 -14.02
CA LEU A 153 3.63 5.56 -13.16
C LEU A 153 3.24 5.11 -11.75
N VAL A 154 2.40 4.06 -11.64
CA VAL A 154 2.07 3.46 -10.34
C VAL A 154 3.32 2.96 -9.62
N GLU A 155 4.21 2.26 -10.31
CA GLU A 155 5.48 1.80 -9.73
C GLU A 155 6.35 2.95 -9.21
N LEU A 156 6.43 4.05 -9.98
CA LEU A 156 7.18 5.24 -9.61
C LEU A 156 6.61 5.92 -8.36
N MET A 157 5.29 6.05 -8.28
CA MET A 157 4.61 6.63 -7.11
C MET A 157 4.74 5.74 -5.88
N ASP A 158 4.51 4.43 -6.03
CA ASP A 158 4.64 3.44 -4.97
C ASP A 158 6.08 3.32 -4.45
N SER A 159 7.08 3.69 -5.26
CA SER A 159 8.49 3.65 -4.86
C SER A 159 8.75 4.41 -3.56
N ASN A 160 8.00 5.50 -3.29
CA ASN A 160 8.13 6.32 -2.10
C ASN A 160 7.85 5.50 -0.82
N TYR A 161 6.69 4.83 -0.72
CA TYR A 161 6.38 4.03 0.47
C TYR A 161 7.18 2.73 0.53
N ILE A 162 7.57 2.16 -0.64
CA ILE A 162 8.41 0.96 -0.67
C ILE A 162 9.79 1.27 -0.06
N ALA A 163 10.29 2.48 -0.27
CA ALA A 163 11.50 2.97 0.39
C ALA A 163 11.29 3.38 1.86
N VAL A 164 10.07 3.23 2.39
CA VAL A 164 9.68 3.64 3.74
C VAL A 164 9.92 5.14 3.96
N ASP A 165 9.86 5.92 2.88
CA ASP A 165 10.15 7.34 2.84
C ASP A 165 8.85 8.14 2.98
N ARG A 166 8.47 8.38 4.23
CA ARG A 166 7.21 9.05 4.58
C ARG A 166 7.14 10.48 4.04
N GLU A 167 8.25 11.21 4.05
CA GLU A 167 8.31 12.58 3.54
C GLU A 167 8.15 12.59 2.03
N ALA A 168 8.80 11.66 1.31
CA ALA A 168 8.62 11.57 -0.14
C ALA A 168 7.19 11.16 -0.56
N VAL A 169 6.47 10.38 0.26
CA VAL A 169 5.04 10.12 0.05
C VAL A 169 4.21 11.39 0.20
N GLU A 170 4.55 12.24 1.17
CA GLU A 170 3.86 13.51 1.39
C GLU A 170 4.16 14.51 0.24
N ASP A 171 5.43 14.61 -0.16
CA ASP A 171 5.87 15.45 -1.29
C ASP A 171 5.27 14.99 -2.62
N ALA A 172 4.94 13.70 -2.76
CA ALA A 172 4.37 13.15 -3.99
C ALA A 172 3.06 13.83 -4.40
N VAL A 173 2.26 14.32 -3.44
CA VAL A 173 1.05 15.08 -3.74
C VAL A 173 1.39 16.39 -4.46
N ALA A 174 2.41 17.11 -3.99
CA ALA A 174 2.87 18.35 -4.63
C ALA A 174 3.49 18.09 -6.01
N VAL A 175 4.23 16.98 -6.15
CA VAL A 175 4.78 16.52 -7.44
C VAL A 175 3.66 16.27 -8.45
N LEU A 176 2.61 15.53 -8.09
CA LEU A 176 1.45 15.32 -8.96
C LEU A 176 0.76 16.63 -9.36
N LEU A 177 0.63 17.57 -8.41
CA LEU A 177 -0.05 18.84 -8.65
C LEU A 177 0.74 19.80 -9.55
N SER A 178 2.06 19.63 -9.67
CA SER A 178 2.96 20.58 -10.33
C SER A 178 3.49 20.11 -11.69
N GLN A 179 3.30 18.85 -12.04
CA GLN A 179 3.81 18.25 -13.29
C GLN A 179 2.69 17.60 -14.07
N GLU A 180 2.84 17.54 -15.39
CA GLU A 180 1.94 16.77 -16.23
C GLU A 180 2.14 15.28 -15.98
N THR A 181 1.07 14.48 -16.04
CA THR A 181 1.12 13.06 -15.65
C THR A 181 2.18 12.27 -16.42
N LYS A 182 2.40 12.59 -17.70
CA LYS A 182 3.40 11.95 -18.54
C LYS A 182 4.84 12.32 -18.18
N GLU A 183 5.08 13.53 -17.71
CA GLU A 183 6.44 13.99 -17.32
C GLU A 183 6.96 13.20 -16.13
N LEU A 184 6.06 12.66 -15.30
CA LEU A 184 6.40 11.83 -14.14
C LEU A 184 7.12 10.53 -14.52
N LEU A 185 6.98 10.03 -15.76
CA LEU A 185 7.74 8.89 -16.27
C LEU A 185 9.26 9.15 -16.27
N GLU A 186 9.64 10.42 -16.35
CA GLU A 186 11.03 10.90 -16.37
C GLU A 186 11.43 11.62 -15.08
N TYR A 187 10.54 11.65 -14.06
CA TYR A 187 10.82 12.32 -12.80
C TYR A 187 11.93 11.60 -12.02
N GLU A 188 13.13 12.15 -12.17
CA GLU A 188 14.42 11.59 -11.79
C GLU A 188 14.46 10.94 -10.38
N PRO A 189 13.93 11.60 -9.32
CA PRO A 189 13.95 11.01 -7.98
C PRO A 189 13.16 9.70 -7.89
N TRP A 190 12.00 9.62 -8.53
CA TRP A 190 11.18 8.40 -8.53
C TRP A 190 11.79 7.32 -9.42
N VAL A 191 12.34 7.71 -10.58
CA VAL A 191 13.00 6.78 -11.51
C VAL A 191 14.16 6.08 -10.84
N LYS A 192 15.08 6.84 -10.24
CA LYS A 192 16.22 6.28 -9.48
C LYS A 192 15.77 5.34 -8.37
N ARG A 193 14.81 5.78 -7.56
CA ARG A 193 14.32 4.99 -6.42
C ARG A 193 13.68 3.68 -6.89
N ALA A 194 12.82 3.73 -7.90
CA ALA A 194 12.19 2.55 -8.46
C ALA A 194 13.21 1.58 -9.08
N ASP A 195 14.23 2.10 -9.77
CA ASP A 195 15.28 1.28 -10.38
C ASP A 195 16.15 0.58 -9.32
N GLU A 196 16.49 1.27 -8.22
CA GLU A 196 17.17 0.66 -7.07
C GLU A 196 16.32 -0.44 -6.39
N ILE A 197 15.02 -0.20 -6.23
CA ILE A 197 14.07 -1.18 -5.70
C ILE A 197 14.02 -2.42 -6.60
N ARG A 198 13.92 -2.23 -7.93
CA ARG A 198 13.91 -3.35 -8.87
C ARG A 198 15.19 -4.15 -8.82
N ARG A 199 16.35 -3.47 -8.85
CA ARG A 199 17.65 -4.14 -8.73
C ARG A 199 17.71 -4.99 -7.46
N THR A 200 17.23 -4.45 -6.34
CA THR A 200 17.21 -5.18 -5.06
C THR A 200 16.28 -6.40 -5.10
N ILE A 201 15.13 -6.30 -5.77
CA ILE A 201 14.23 -7.45 -6.00
C ILE A 201 14.92 -8.53 -6.85
N GLU A 202 15.58 -8.14 -7.94
CA GLU A 202 16.30 -9.09 -8.81
C GLU A 202 17.47 -9.75 -8.07
N GLU A 203 18.24 -9.00 -7.28
CA GLU A 203 19.29 -9.53 -6.42
C GLU A 203 18.72 -10.56 -5.42
N ALA A 204 17.59 -10.25 -4.76
CA ALA A 204 16.93 -11.19 -3.87
C ALA A 204 16.47 -12.47 -4.60
N LEU A 205 15.89 -12.34 -5.80
CA LEU A 205 15.45 -13.50 -6.60
C LEU A 205 16.63 -14.36 -7.07
N SER A 206 17.79 -13.78 -7.33
CA SER A 206 19.00 -14.52 -7.72
C SER A 206 19.54 -15.43 -6.61
N SER A 207 19.15 -15.20 -5.35
CA SER A 207 19.55 -16.00 -4.19
C SER A 207 18.61 -17.16 -3.87
N VAL A 208 17.62 -17.43 -4.75
CA VAL A 208 16.61 -18.45 -4.51
C VAL A 208 17.22 -19.84 -4.37
N THR A 209 16.80 -20.54 -3.32
CA THR A 209 17.03 -21.97 -3.14
C THR A 209 15.69 -22.69 -3.14
N GLU A 210 15.65 -23.92 -3.65
CA GLU A 210 14.42 -24.71 -3.71
C GLU A 210 14.46 -25.87 -2.71
N ARG A 211 13.33 -26.12 -2.05
CA ARG A 211 13.09 -27.32 -1.24
C ARG A 211 11.66 -27.83 -1.47
N ASN A 212 11.51 -29.06 -1.98
CA ASN A 212 10.22 -29.70 -2.23
C ASN A 212 9.22 -28.84 -3.04
N GLY A 213 9.71 -28.06 -4.01
CA GLY A 213 8.90 -27.12 -4.79
C GLY A 213 8.58 -25.79 -4.10
N PHE A 214 9.12 -25.53 -2.90
CA PHE A 214 9.07 -24.23 -2.23
C PHE A 214 10.36 -23.45 -2.47
N ALA A 215 10.22 -22.17 -2.79
CA ALA A 215 11.34 -21.24 -2.85
C ALA A 215 11.70 -20.70 -1.45
N ILE A 216 12.99 -20.58 -1.19
CA ILE A 216 13.54 -19.97 0.03
C ILE A 216 14.52 -18.89 -0.41
N VAL A 217 14.29 -17.65 0.04
CA VAL A 217 15.10 -16.47 -0.28
C VAL A 217 15.44 -15.72 1.00
N GLU A 218 16.70 -15.36 1.16
CA GLU A 218 17.20 -14.57 2.28
C GLU A 218 18.02 -13.38 1.78
N PHE A 219 17.70 -12.17 2.21
CA PHE A 219 18.44 -10.96 1.84
C PHE A 219 18.43 -9.93 2.98
N GLU A 220 19.16 -8.83 2.79
CA GLU A 220 19.05 -7.62 3.62
C GLU A 220 18.69 -6.44 2.72
N SER A 221 17.64 -5.70 3.09
CA SER A 221 17.23 -4.50 2.37
C SER A 221 16.47 -3.53 3.26
N PRO A 222 16.67 -2.21 3.11
CA PRO A 222 15.79 -1.24 3.74
C PRO A 222 14.41 -1.17 3.08
N PHE A 223 14.22 -1.77 1.89
CA PHE A 223 12.97 -1.64 1.14
C PHE A 223 11.91 -2.64 1.60
N ASN A 224 10.65 -2.20 1.61
CA ASN A 224 9.49 -3.03 1.93
C ASN A 224 9.07 -3.92 0.74
N ILE A 225 9.96 -4.83 0.34
CA ILE A 225 9.83 -5.63 -0.90
C ILE A 225 9.56 -7.12 -0.66
N ILE A 226 9.53 -7.57 0.59
CA ILE A 226 9.47 -9.00 0.93
C ILE A 226 8.24 -9.72 0.31
N SER A 227 7.09 -9.05 0.30
CA SER A 227 5.86 -9.55 -0.31
C SER A 227 5.86 -9.50 -1.84
N LYS A 228 6.63 -8.57 -2.43
CA LYS A 228 6.81 -8.48 -3.90
C LYS A 228 7.68 -9.64 -4.37
N VAL A 229 8.80 -9.91 -3.69
CA VAL A 229 9.65 -11.08 -3.95
C VAL A 229 8.85 -12.38 -3.85
N ALA A 230 8.10 -12.57 -2.76
CA ALA A 230 7.30 -13.79 -2.56
C ALA A 230 6.22 -13.98 -3.64
N ARG A 231 5.58 -12.90 -4.10
CA ARG A 231 4.59 -12.96 -5.18
C ARG A 231 5.21 -13.38 -6.51
N ARG A 232 6.36 -12.81 -6.88
CA ARG A 232 7.06 -13.20 -8.12
C ARG A 232 7.43 -14.68 -8.11
N LEU A 233 7.95 -15.17 -6.99
CA LEU A 233 8.28 -16.60 -6.83
C LEU A 233 7.04 -17.50 -7.04
N VAL A 234 5.91 -17.19 -6.41
CA VAL A 234 4.72 -18.07 -6.48
C VAL A 234 3.91 -17.89 -7.76
N TRP A 235 3.69 -16.66 -8.22
CA TRP A 235 2.77 -16.36 -9.32
C TRP A 235 3.45 -16.35 -10.70
N GLU A 236 4.68 -15.85 -10.79
CA GLU A 236 5.39 -15.71 -12.06
C GLU A 236 6.31 -16.92 -12.30
N MET A 237 7.00 -17.39 -11.25
CA MET A 237 7.96 -18.50 -11.35
C MET A 237 7.35 -19.87 -11.03
N GLY A 238 6.12 -19.92 -10.54
CA GLY A 238 5.35 -21.16 -10.38
C GLY A 238 5.74 -22.06 -9.20
N PHE A 239 6.45 -21.53 -8.19
CA PHE A 239 6.73 -22.30 -6.97
C PHE A 239 5.45 -22.60 -6.18
N ARG A 240 5.40 -23.76 -5.51
CA ARG A 240 4.28 -24.16 -4.63
C ARG A 240 4.08 -23.19 -3.46
N GLY A 241 5.16 -22.57 -3.03
CA GLY A 241 5.18 -21.49 -2.07
C GLY A 241 6.55 -20.85 -1.99
N ALA A 242 6.66 -19.75 -1.25
CA ALA A 242 7.88 -19.00 -1.06
C ALA A 242 8.01 -18.56 0.40
N VAL A 243 9.12 -18.91 1.04
CA VAL A 243 9.58 -18.31 2.30
C VAL A 243 10.63 -17.28 1.95
N VAL A 244 10.34 -16.03 2.29
CA VAL A 244 11.23 -14.91 2.01
C VAL A 244 11.58 -14.27 3.34
N VAL A 245 12.87 -14.03 3.58
CA VAL A 245 13.39 -13.44 4.81
C VAL A 245 14.21 -12.20 4.49
N ASN A 246 13.81 -11.05 5.03
CA ASN A 246 14.64 -9.86 5.08
C ASN A 246 15.28 -9.75 6.47
N LYS A 247 16.57 -10.04 6.58
CA LYS A 247 17.29 -10.13 7.86
C LYS A 247 17.55 -8.77 8.52
N ASN A 248 17.35 -7.67 7.79
CA ASN A 248 17.54 -6.33 8.32
C ASN A 248 16.65 -5.30 7.59
N PHE A 249 15.46 -5.09 8.15
CA PHE A 249 14.53 -4.03 7.77
C PHE A 249 14.46 -3.03 8.92
N HIS A 250 15.21 -1.92 8.80
CA HIS A 250 15.30 -0.87 9.82
C HIS A 250 15.59 -1.39 11.24
N GLY A 251 16.52 -2.35 11.36
CA GLY A 251 16.92 -2.93 12.66
C GLY A 251 16.03 -4.09 13.14
N LYS A 252 14.97 -4.44 12.41
CA LYS A 252 14.16 -5.65 12.62
C LYS A 252 14.44 -6.68 11.53
N ALA A 253 13.91 -7.88 11.68
CA ALA A 253 13.82 -8.86 10.62
C ALA A 253 12.37 -9.07 10.20
N GLN A 254 12.16 -9.35 8.93
CA GLN A 254 10.87 -9.72 8.37
C GLN A 254 10.95 -11.14 7.81
N LEU A 255 9.90 -11.92 8.05
CA LEU A 255 9.66 -13.20 7.41
C LEU A 255 8.30 -13.14 6.72
N TYR A 256 8.24 -13.61 5.48
CA TYR A 256 7.01 -13.70 4.71
C TYR A 256 6.89 -15.09 4.12
N PHE A 257 5.74 -15.72 4.30
CA PHE A 257 5.47 -17.04 3.74
C PHE A 257 4.18 -17.00 2.95
N ARG A 258 4.29 -17.24 1.64
CA ARG A 258 3.17 -17.25 0.70
C ARG A 258 3.11 -18.62 0.04
N VAL A 259 1.91 -19.15 -0.12
CA VAL A 259 1.69 -20.44 -0.77
C VAL A 259 0.73 -20.29 -1.95
N SER A 260 0.75 -21.26 -2.86
CA SER A 260 -0.24 -21.34 -3.94
C SER A 260 -1.63 -21.65 -3.36
N LYS A 261 -2.67 -21.51 -4.18
CA LYS A 261 -4.05 -21.80 -3.75
C LYS A 261 -4.22 -23.26 -3.35
N GLU A 262 -3.57 -24.16 -4.08
CA GLU A 262 -3.57 -25.60 -3.85
C GLU A 262 -2.89 -25.94 -2.52
N GLU A 263 -1.74 -25.34 -2.24
CA GLU A 263 -1.03 -25.54 -0.96
C GLU A 263 -1.78 -24.91 0.22
N ALA A 264 -2.56 -23.86 -0.01
CA ALA A 264 -3.41 -23.25 1.01
C ALA A 264 -4.60 -24.14 1.45
N GLU A 265 -4.87 -25.27 0.78
CA GLU A 265 -5.79 -26.32 1.26
C GLU A 265 -5.07 -27.32 2.19
N ARG A 266 -3.74 -27.40 2.13
CA ARG A 266 -2.91 -28.35 2.89
C ARG A 266 -2.28 -27.72 4.13
N ILE A 267 -1.84 -26.47 4.01
CA ILE A 267 -1.13 -25.75 5.06
C ILE A 267 -2.13 -24.90 5.85
N ASN A 268 -2.25 -25.20 7.13
CA ASN A 268 -3.05 -24.39 8.04
C ASN A 268 -2.28 -23.11 8.44
N MET A 269 -2.37 -22.08 7.61
CA MET A 269 -1.65 -20.81 7.83
C MET A 269 -1.99 -20.15 9.17
N ALA A 270 -3.21 -20.32 9.68
CA ALA A 270 -3.63 -19.77 10.97
C ALA A 270 -2.84 -20.38 12.14
N GLU A 271 -2.55 -21.69 12.07
CA GLU A 271 -1.72 -22.38 13.05
C GLU A 271 -0.27 -21.87 13.04
N VAL A 272 0.31 -21.70 11.85
CA VAL A 272 1.67 -21.16 11.71
C VAL A 272 1.78 -19.75 12.31
N ILE A 273 0.79 -18.89 12.02
CA ILE A 273 0.72 -17.53 12.58
C ILE A 273 0.65 -17.57 14.11
N GLU A 274 -0.16 -18.46 14.69
CA GLU A 274 -0.30 -18.55 16.14
C GLU A 274 1.01 -19.01 16.81
N ARG A 275 1.71 -19.99 16.21
CA ARG A 275 3.03 -20.42 16.69
C ARG A 275 4.05 -19.28 16.67
N LEU A 276 4.04 -18.46 15.62
CA LEU A 276 4.90 -17.26 15.53
C LEU A 276 4.53 -16.23 16.61
N ARG A 277 3.25 -16.01 16.90
CA ARG A 277 2.82 -15.11 17.98
C ARG A 277 3.27 -15.60 19.36
N ILE A 278 3.23 -16.91 19.62
CA ILE A 278 3.72 -17.52 20.87
C ILE A 278 5.23 -17.27 21.06
N LEU A 279 6.00 -17.22 19.95
CA LEU A 279 7.41 -16.83 19.96
C LEU A 279 7.62 -15.33 20.30
N GLY A 280 6.53 -14.56 20.44
CA GLY A 280 6.55 -13.14 20.71
C GLY A 280 6.99 -12.31 19.51
N THR A 281 6.57 -12.72 18.30
CA THR A 281 6.71 -11.94 17.07
C THR A 281 5.40 -11.25 16.71
N ASN A 282 5.46 -10.19 15.89
CA ASN A 282 4.27 -9.59 15.32
C ASN A 282 3.93 -10.32 14.00
N ALA A 283 3.01 -11.28 14.07
CA ALA A 283 2.60 -12.09 12.92
C ALA A 283 1.11 -11.95 12.60
N GLY A 284 0.80 -11.93 11.31
CA GLY A 284 -0.55 -11.87 10.76
C GLY A 284 -0.60 -12.33 9.32
N GLY A 285 -1.80 -12.47 8.76
CA GLY A 285 -1.93 -13.03 7.43
C GLY A 285 -3.37 -13.36 7.04
N LYS A 286 -3.49 -14.07 5.92
CA LYS A 286 -4.72 -14.64 5.38
C LYS A 286 -4.48 -16.13 5.13
N ARG A 287 -5.46 -16.80 4.52
CA ARG A 287 -5.38 -18.23 4.22
C ARG A 287 -4.13 -18.65 3.42
N GLU A 288 -3.72 -17.84 2.43
CA GLU A 288 -2.60 -18.18 1.52
C GLU A 288 -1.27 -17.55 1.94
N VAL A 289 -1.23 -16.78 3.02
CA VAL A 289 -0.06 -15.94 3.31
C VAL A 289 0.06 -15.54 4.77
N LEU A 290 1.28 -15.48 5.28
CA LEU A 290 1.62 -14.79 6.51
C LEU A 290 2.79 -13.82 6.31
N GLY A 291 2.80 -12.79 7.14
CA GLY A 291 3.92 -11.88 7.34
C GLY A 291 4.23 -11.79 8.83
N CYS A 292 5.51 -11.69 9.16
CA CYS A 292 6.03 -11.64 10.51
C CYS A 292 7.13 -10.60 10.60
N VAL A 293 7.05 -9.71 11.59
CA VAL A 293 8.13 -8.77 11.96
C VAL A 293 8.62 -9.12 13.36
N CYS A 294 9.94 -9.24 13.53
CA CYS A 294 10.55 -9.67 14.78
C CYS A 294 11.93 -9.03 15.02
N GLU A 295 12.47 -9.21 16.23
CA GLU A 295 13.88 -8.90 16.49
C GLU A 295 14.78 -9.78 15.62
N ARG A 296 15.90 -9.23 15.13
CA ARG A 296 16.84 -9.97 14.25
C ARG A 296 17.25 -11.33 14.82
N LYS A 297 17.51 -11.41 16.13
CA LYS A 297 17.88 -12.65 16.82
C LYS A 297 16.80 -13.75 16.84
N LYS A 298 15.54 -13.41 16.57
CA LYS A 298 14.41 -14.36 16.56
C LYS A 298 14.08 -14.90 15.18
N VAL A 299 14.69 -14.36 14.11
CA VAL A 299 14.30 -14.70 12.73
C VAL A 299 14.57 -16.16 12.41
N ASP A 300 15.67 -16.72 12.91
CA ASP A 300 16.02 -18.14 12.69
C ASP A 300 15.05 -19.08 13.42
N GLU A 301 14.58 -18.70 14.61
CA GLU A 301 13.54 -19.45 15.35
C GLU A 301 12.20 -19.37 14.62
N ALA A 302 11.84 -18.19 14.09
CA ALA A 302 10.64 -18.02 13.28
C ALA A 302 10.71 -18.83 11.97
N PHE A 303 11.88 -18.86 11.32
CA PHE A 303 12.11 -19.63 10.10
C PHE A 303 11.95 -21.14 10.36
N LYS A 304 12.50 -21.67 11.46
CA LYS A 304 12.34 -23.09 11.83
C LYS A 304 10.88 -23.51 11.95
N ILE A 305 10.01 -22.65 12.50
CA ILE A 305 8.57 -22.93 12.58
C ILE A 305 7.97 -23.09 11.18
N VAL A 306 8.33 -22.22 10.23
CA VAL A 306 7.83 -22.28 8.86
C VAL A 306 8.43 -23.44 8.08
N GLU A 307 9.69 -23.77 8.35
CA GLU A 307 10.44 -24.86 7.71
C GLU A 307 9.75 -26.22 7.87
N GLU A 308 9.04 -26.45 8.99
CA GLU A 308 8.25 -27.66 9.24
C GLU A 308 7.13 -27.89 8.22
N TYR A 309 6.70 -26.84 7.50
CA TYR A 309 5.62 -26.89 6.51
C TYR A 309 6.13 -26.93 5.07
N LEU A 310 7.45 -27.06 4.86
CA LEU A 310 8.07 -27.16 3.53
C LEU A 310 8.27 -28.62 3.06
N GLY A 311 7.58 -29.58 3.70
CA GLY A 311 7.68 -31.03 3.48
C GLY A 311 6.55 -31.61 2.64
#